data_AF-H9A5F6-F1
#
_entry.id   AF-H9A5F6-F1
#
_cell.length_a   1.000
_cell.length_b   1.000
_cell.length_c   1.000
_cell.angle_alpha   90.00
_cell.angle_beta   90.00
_cell.angle_gamma   90.00
#
_symmetry.space_group_name_H-M   'P 1'
#
loop_
_entity.id
_entity.type
_entity.pdbx_description
1 polymer ?
#
loop_
_entity_poly.entity_id
_entity_poly.type
_entity_poly.pdbx_seq_one_letter_code
_entity_poly.pdbx_strand_id
1 'polypeptide(L)'
;DIFFFLITVVTLVFYMMFQIITKFHYSKVLRAEKLTHHTTMEVIWTIIPTLIVVMIAIPSLTLIYSLDQHTGRPGLTVKIIGHQWY
;
A
#
# COMPACT_ATOMS: atom_id res chain seq x y z
N ASP A 1 4.78 7.09 -7.44
CA ASP A 1 4.98 6.92 -5.97
C ASP A 1 4.15 5.79 -5.37
N ILE A 2 2.81 5.79 -5.45
CA ILE A 2 1.98 4.73 -4.84
C ILE A 2 2.29 3.33 -5.38
N PHE A 3 2.48 3.18 -6.69
CA PHE A 3 2.83 1.90 -7.30
C PHE A 3 4.17 1.33 -6.80
N PHE A 4 5.12 2.18 -6.42
CA PHE A 4 6.40 1.73 -5.85
C PHE A 4 6.15 1.05 -4.50
N PHE A 5 5.42 1.70 -3.59
CA PHE A 5 5.05 1.10 -2.30
C PHE A 5 4.28 -0.21 -2.46
N LEU A 6 3.34 -0.27 -3.41
CA LEU A 6 2.58 -1.48 -3.69
C LEU A 6 3.49 -2.63 -4.13
N ILE A 7 4.37 -2.39 -5.11
CA ILE A 7 5.29 -3.40 -5.63
C ILE A 7 6.23 -3.89 -4.51
N THR A 8 6.74 -2.99 -3.66
CA THR A 8 7.59 -3.36 -2.51
C THR A 8 6.86 -4.27 -1.53
N VAL A 9 5.60 -3.97 -1.17
CA VAL A 9 4.82 -4.81 -0.26
C VAL A 9 4.54 -6.18 -0.88
N VAL A 10 4.12 -6.21 -2.15
CA VAL A 10 3.80 -7.46 -2.85
C VAL A 10 5.04 -8.37 -2.96
N THR A 11 6.17 -7.82 -3.37
CA THR A 11 7.43 -8.58 -3.48
C THR A 11 7.90 -9.11 -2.12
N LEU A 12 7.76 -8.34 -1.04
CA LEU A 12 8.06 -8.77 0.32
C LEU A 12 7.18 -9.95 0.78
N VAL A 13 5.87 -9.89 0.50
CA VAL A 13 4.94 -10.99 0.83
C VAL A 13 5.30 -12.26 0.07
N PHE A 14 5.55 -12.17 -1.24
CA PHE A 14 5.97 -13.33 -2.05
C PHE A 14 7.30 -13.91 -1.58
N TYR A 15 8.25 -13.05 -1.20
CA TYR A 15 9.53 -13.50 -0.64
C TYR A 15 9.34 -14.26 0.67
N MET A 16 8.54 -13.74 1.61
CA MET A 16 8.25 -14.42 2.88
C MET A 16 7.55 -15.76 2.63
N MET A 17 6.59 -15.82 1.71
CA MET A 17 5.90 -17.05 1.34
C MET A 17 6.89 -18.10 0.78
N PHE A 18 7.79 -17.70 -0.11
CA PHE A 18 8.82 -18.57 -0.66
C PHE A 18 9.77 -19.09 0.44
N GLN A 19 10.17 -18.23 1.37
CA GLN A 19 10.99 -18.64 2.53
C GLN A 19 10.27 -19.68 3.40
N ILE A 20 8.98 -19.49 3.68
CA ILE A 20 8.20 -20.44 4.48
C ILE A 20 8.15 -21.81 3.79
N ILE A 21 7.80 -21.85 2.51
CA ILE A 21 7.70 -23.10 1.74
C ILE A 21 9.04 -23.84 1.70
N THR A 22 10.15 -23.12 1.52
CA THR A 22 11.48 -23.74 1.37
C THR A 22 12.13 -24.16 2.69
N LYS A 23 11.87 -23.45 3.80
CA LYS A 23 12.46 -23.72 5.12
C LYS A 23 11.62 -24.67 5.97
N PHE A 24 10.30 -24.53 5.95
CA PHE A 24 9.37 -25.34 6.75
C PHE A 24 8.74 -26.49 5.95
N HIS A 25 9.40 -26.91 4.87
CA HIS A 25 8.99 -28.09 4.15
C HIS A 25 9.04 -29.33 5.06
N TYR A 26 8.08 -30.25 4.95
CA TYR A 26 7.97 -31.44 5.79
C TYR A 26 9.27 -32.28 5.81
N SER A 27 9.99 -32.33 4.68
CA SER A 27 11.29 -33.00 4.60
C SER A 27 12.39 -32.38 5.49
N LYS A 28 12.24 -31.12 5.93
CA LYS A 28 13.24 -30.37 6.69
C LYS A 28 12.86 -30.16 8.16
N VAL A 29 11.56 -30.17 8.50
CA VAL A 29 11.07 -29.95 9.87
C VAL A 29 10.14 -31.11 10.26
N LEU A 30 10.64 -32.02 11.10
CA LEU A 30 9.87 -33.19 11.55
C LEU A 30 8.83 -32.88 12.64
N ARG A 31 8.92 -31.74 13.33
CA ARG A 31 8.04 -31.40 14.45
C ARG A 31 7.71 -29.91 14.44
N ALA A 32 6.43 -29.58 14.37
CA ALA A 32 5.95 -28.20 14.36
C ALA A 32 6.13 -27.52 15.72
N GLU A 33 6.52 -26.24 15.70
CA GLU A 33 6.51 -25.41 16.90
C GLU A 33 5.07 -25.10 17.34
N LYS A 34 4.88 -24.92 18.66
CA LYS A 34 3.56 -24.65 19.28
C LYS A 34 3.43 -23.21 19.77
N LEU A 35 3.99 -22.25 19.03
CA LEU A 35 3.82 -20.83 19.32
C LEU A 35 2.48 -20.37 18.71
N THR A 36 1.56 -19.88 19.53
CA THR A 36 0.23 -19.43 19.07
C THR A 36 0.11 -17.92 18.95
N HIS A 37 0.82 -17.16 19.80
CA HIS A 37 0.73 -15.70 19.83
C HIS A 37 2.09 -15.07 20.12
N HIS A 38 2.33 -13.91 19.50
CA HIS A 38 3.53 -13.11 19.75
C HIS A 38 3.19 -11.61 19.64
N THR A 39 2.70 -11.04 20.73
CA THR A 39 2.16 -9.67 20.79
C THR A 39 3.14 -8.62 20.24
N THR A 40 4.43 -8.73 20.54
CA THR A 40 5.43 -7.79 20.01
C THR A 40 5.52 -7.82 18.48
N MET A 41 5.36 -8.99 17.86
CA MET A 41 5.38 -9.12 16.39
C MET A 41 4.10 -8.54 15.79
N GLU A 42 2.98 -8.77 16.46
CA GLU A 42 1.68 -8.22 16.07
C GLU A 42 1.69 -6.70 16.06
N VAL A 43 2.31 -6.08 17.07
CA VAL A 43 2.46 -4.62 17.14
C VAL A 43 3.35 -4.12 16.00
N ILE A 44 4.49 -4.77 15.75
CA ILE A 44 5.43 -4.37 14.68
C ILE A 44 4.77 -4.40 13.31
N TRP A 45 4.11 -5.52 12.95
CA TRP A 45 3.47 -5.63 11.64
C TRP A 45 2.21 -4.79 11.49
N THR A 46 1.69 -4.20 12.57
CA THR A 46 0.52 -3.30 12.53
C THR A 46 1.00 -1.86 12.33
N ILE A 47 2.01 -1.44 13.08
CA ILE A 47 2.55 -0.08 13.01
C ILE A 47 3.21 0.20 11.65
N ILE A 48 3.98 -0.75 11.11
CA ILE A 48 4.71 -0.56 9.85
C ILE A 48 3.75 -0.22 8.68
N PRO A 49 2.69 -1.02 8.39
CA PRO A 49 1.72 -0.68 7.35
C PRO A 49 0.98 0.62 7.60
N THR A 50 0.60 0.92 8.85
CA THR A 50 -0.07 2.19 9.18
C THR A 50 0.81 3.38 8.83
N LEU A 51 2.10 3.34 9.14
CA LEU A 51 3.03 4.42 8.82
C LEU A 51 3.18 4.62 7.30
N ILE A 52 3.26 3.53 6.53
CA ILE A 52 3.33 3.59 5.06
C ILE A 52 2.10 4.29 4.49
N VAL A 53 0.89 3.97 4.97
CA VAL A 53 -0.35 4.61 4.53
C VAL A 53 -0.36 6.10 4.86
N VAL A 54 0.06 6.49 6.07
CA VAL A 54 0.12 7.90 6.47
C VAL A 54 1.08 8.69 5.56
N MET A 55 2.25 8.12 5.24
CA MET A 55 3.21 8.75 4.32
C MET A 55 2.67 8.92 2.90
N ILE A 56 1.79 8.03 2.43
CA ILE A 56 1.10 8.17 1.14
C ILE A 56 -0.02 9.23 1.23
N ALA A 57 -0.74 9.27 2.34
CA ALA A 57 -1.91 10.13 2.51
C ALA A 57 -1.56 11.63 2.53
N ILE A 58 -0.50 12.04 3.22
CA ILE A 58 -0.10 13.45 3.36
C ILE A 58 0.12 14.16 2.01
N PRO A 59 0.98 13.65 1.10
CA PRO A 59 1.17 14.28 -0.20
C PRO A 59 -0.08 14.17 -1.08
N SER A 60 -0.84 13.07 -0.98
CA SER A 60 -2.09 12.90 -1.74
C SER A 60 -3.14 13.94 -1.36
N LEU A 61 -3.30 14.24 -0.06
CA LEU A 61 -4.22 15.27 0.41
C LEU A 61 -3.75 16.67 -0.03
N THR A 62 -2.46 16.94 0.11
CA THR A 62 -1.87 18.21 -0.34
C THR A 62 -2.12 18.45 -1.83
N LEU A 63 -1.98 17.41 -2.66
CA LEU A 63 -2.27 17.49 -4.09
C LEU A 63 -3.75 17.82 -4.34
N ILE A 64 -4.68 17.12 -3.69
CA ILE A 64 -6.12 17.37 -3.86
C ILE A 64 -6.47 18.81 -3.49
N TYR A 65 -5.98 19.31 -2.36
CA TYR A 65 -6.22 20.70 -1.95
C TYR A 65 -5.59 21.71 -2.91
N SER A 66 -4.42 21.40 -3.46
CA SER A 66 -3.79 22.28 -4.46
C SER A 66 -4.63 22.37 -5.73
N LEU A 67 -5.19 21.26 -6.21
CA LEU A 67 -6.03 21.24 -7.42
C LEU A 67 -7.30 22.06 -7.25
N ASP A 68 -7.95 21.97 -6.09
CA ASP A 68 -9.15 22.74 -5.77
C ASP A 68 -8.88 24.26 -5.79
N GLN A 69 -7.74 24.69 -5.24
CA GLN A 69 -7.35 26.10 -5.19
C GLN A 69 -6.96 26.69 -6.56
N HIS A 70 -6.46 25.88 -7.51
CA HIS A 70 -6.04 26.36 -8.84
C HIS A 70 -7.20 26.87 -9.71
N THR A 71 -8.45 26.55 -9.35
CA THR A 71 -9.65 26.92 -10.11
C THR A 71 -10.10 28.38 -9.90
N GLY A 72 -9.48 29.14 -9.00
CA GLY A 72 -9.96 30.46 -8.58
C GLY A 72 -9.90 31.57 -9.64
N ARG A 73 -8.96 31.52 -10.62
CA ARG A 73 -8.84 32.49 -11.72
C ARG A 73 -8.28 31.83 -12.99
N PRO A 74 -9.11 31.15 -13.79
CA PRO A 74 -8.66 30.53 -15.03
C PRO A 74 -8.38 31.60 -16.11
N GLY A 75 -7.27 31.46 -16.85
CA GLY A 75 -6.97 32.34 -17.99
C GLY A 75 -7.87 32.10 -19.22
N LEU A 76 -8.52 30.93 -19.29
CA LEU A 76 -9.47 30.54 -20.33
C LEU A 76 -10.48 29.55 -19.73
N THR A 77 -11.77 29.70 -20.05
CA THR A 77 -12.82 28.75 -19.65
C THR A 77 -13.45 28.15 -20.91
N VAL A 78 -13.43 26.82 -21.03
CA VAL A 78 -14.04 26.09 -22.15
C VAL A 78 -15.24 25.31 -21.62
N LYS A 79 -16.41 25.53 -22.22
CA LYS A 79 -17.61 24.74 -21.93
C LYS A 79 -17.64 23.52 -22.83
N ILE A 80 -17.62 22.33 -22.23
CA ILE A 80 -17.75 21.06 -22.93
C ILE A 80 -19.14 20.49 -22.60
N ILE A 81 -19.90 20.10 -23.62
CA ILE A 81 -21.18 19.41 -23.49
C ILE A 81 -20.98 18.02 -24.07
N GLY A 82 -21.15 16.98 -23.27
CA GLY A 82 -21.14 15.60 -23.76
C GLY A 82 -22.56 15.14 -24.05
N HIS A 83 -22.81 14.68 -25.27
CA HIS A 83 -23.98 13.91 -25.63
C HIS A 83 -23.65 12.43 -25.61
N GLN A 84 -24.70 11.61 -25.52
CA GLN A 84 -24.54 10.18 -25.65
C GLN A 84 -24.05 9.88 -27.08
N TRP A 85 -22.76 9.52 -27.18
CA TRP A 85 -21.99 9.22 -28.39
C TRP A 85 -21.40 10.43 -29.16
N TYR A 86 -21.44 11.65 -28.61
CA TYR A 86 -20.54 12.76 -29.00
C TYR A 86 -20.56 13.91 -28.00
#